data_AF-A0A7V4HIR8-F1
#
_entry.id   AF-A0A7V4HIR8-F1
#
_cell.length_a   1.000
_cell.length_b   1.000
_cell.length_c   1.000
_cell.angle_alpha   90.00
_cell.angle_beta   90.00
_cell.angle_gamma   90.00
#
_symmetry.space_group_name_H-M   'P 1'
#
loop_
_entity.id
_entity.type
_entity.pdbx_description
1 polymer ?
#
loop_
_entity_poly.entity_id
_entity_poly.type
_entity_poly.pdbx_seq_one_letter_code
_entity_poly.pdbx_strand_id
1 'polypeptide(L)'
;MARSIVQIVVRLWRGGWGHRHSLLAVLCLGAILLAIYWPAATLRGVFYVGDIYRLGYPARLVYAEAIAEGRLPLWTPHAVAGYPALAEGQTGALYPLNLLFYRLLPLPAALNYSVLAAFWIAGCGTFAYVRSLGLRRAAAFLAACVFMLGGFMPGHLNHLNMLAA
;
A
#
# COMPACT_ATOMS: atom_id res chain seq x y z
N MET A 1 -9.85 -30.41 3.48
CA MET A 1 -10.52 -30.14 2.18
C MET A 1 -10.41 -28.64 1.90
N ALA A 2 -9.50 -28.24 1.00
CA ALA A 2 -9.23 -26.84 0.70
C ALA A 2 -10.37 -26.24 -0.14
N ARG A 3 -10.94 -25.12 0.29
CA ARG A 3 -11.99 -24.40 -0.45
C ARG A 3 -11.36 -23.54 -1.54
N SER A 4 -12.01 -23.42 -2.70
CA SER A 4 -11.50 -22.57 -3.79
C SER A 4 -11.62 -21.07 -3.44
N ILE A 5 -10.75 -20.24 -4.02
CA ILE A 5 -10.77 -18.77 -3.89
C ILE A 5 -12.16 -18.20 -4.21
N VAL A 6 -12.84 -18.76 -5.21
CA VAL A 6 -14.20 -18.35 -5.61
C VAL A 6 -15.19 -18.55 -4.46
N GLN A 7 -15.10 -19.65 -3.72
CA GLN A 7 -15.99 -19.88 -2.58
C GLN A 7 -15.70 -18.95 -1.40
N ILE A 8 -14.45 -18.51 -1.23
CA ILE A 8 -14.08 -17.49 -0.25
C ILE A 8 -14.71 -16.15 -0.64
N VAL A 9 -14.57 -15.72 -1.90
CA VAL A 9 -15.13 -14.47 -2.41
C VAL A 9 -16.67 -14.46 -2.34
N VAL A 10 -17.32 -15.56 -2.74
CA VAL A 10 -18.80 -15.67 -2.67
C VAL A 10 -19.28 -15.65 -1.22
N ARG A 11 -18.54 -16.26 -0.28
CA ARG A 11 -18.88 -16.22 1.15
C ARG A 11 -18.59 -14.86 1.79
N LEU A 12 -17.56 -14.15 1.34
CA LEU A 12 -17.33 -12.75 1.69
C LEU A 12 -18.54 -11.90 1.29
N TRP A 13 -19.13 -12.18 0.14
CA TRP A 13 -20.30 -11.44 -0.36
C TRP A 13 -21.62 -11.84 0.35
N ARG A 14 -21.80 -13.13 0.68
CA ARG A 14 -23.02 -13.67 1.32
C ARG A 14 -23.02 -13.66 2.85
N GLY A 15 -21.86 -13.61 3.49
CA GLY A 15 -21.73 -13.67 4.93
C GLY A 15 -22.10 -12.33 5.56
N GLY A 16 -23.39 -12.13 5.85
CA GLY A 16 -23.99 -10.93 6.44
C GLY A 16 -23.00 -10.04 7.19
N TRP A 17 -22.43 -9.08 6.47
CA TRP A 17 -21.70 -7.99 7.08
C TRP A 17 -22.77 -7.25 7.85
N GLY A 18 -22.74 -7.27 9.17
CA GLY A 18 -23.44 -6.24 9.92
C GLY A 18 -22.75 -4.93 9.52
N HIS A 19 -23.24 -4.28 8.46
CA HIS A 19 -22.47 -3.36 7.62
C HIS A 19 -21.79 -2.28 8.46
N ARG A 20 -22.49 -1.77 9.48
CA ARG A 20 -21.99 -0.79 10.45
C ARG A 20 -20.74 -1.26 11.20
N HIS A 21 -20.70 -2.48 11.70
CA HIS A 21 -19.60 -2.95 12.56
C HIS A 21 -18.36 -3.35 11.77
N SER A 22 -18.54 -3.85 10.55
CA SER A 22 -17.41 -4.12 9.65
C SER A 22 -16.80 -2.82 9.12
N LEU A 23 -17.64 -1.82 8.82
CA LEU A 23 -17.18 -0.48 8.46
C LEU A 23 -16.41 0.17 9.62
N LEU A 24 -16.95 0.10 10.84
CA LEU A 24 -16.25 0.59 12.03
C LEU A 24 -14.88 -0.08 12.20
N ALA A 25 -14.77 -1.39 12.01
CA ALA A 25 -13.47 -2.07 12.09
C ALA A 25 -12.46 -1.54 11.05
N VAL A 26 -12.90 -1.36 9.81
CA VAL A 26 -12.07 -0.82 8.71
C VAL A 26 -11.64 0.62 8.98
N LEU A 27 -12.54 1.46 9.51
CA LEU A 27 -12.23 2.83 9.92
C LEU A 27 -11.27 2.87 11.11
N CYS A 28 -11.46 1.99 12.10
CA CYS A 28 -10.54 1.86 13.23
C CYS A 28 -9.14 1.42 12.79
N LEU A 29 -9.02 0.48 11.84
CA LEU A 29 -7.73 0.10 11.27
C LEU A 29 -7.04 1.30 10.62
N GLY A 30 -7.78 2.09 9.83
CA GLY A 30 -7.28 3.32 9.23
C GLY A 30 -6.84 4.34 10.29
N ALA A 31 -7.67 4.59 11.30
CA ALA A 31 -7.34 5.53 12.38
C ALA A 31 -6.10 5.12 13.18
N ILE A 32 -5.95 3.83 13.50
CA ILE A 32 -4.76 3.31 14.18
C ILE A 32 -3.52 3.49 13.30
N LEU A 33 -3.60 3.14 12.02
CA LEU A 33 -2.50 3.30 11.09
C LEU A 33 -2.06 4.76 11.00
N LEU A 34 -3.01 5.68 10.83
CA LEU A 34 -2.74 7.13 10.76
C LEU A 34 -2.19 7.68 12.07
N ALA A 35 -2.62 7.18 13.22
CA ALA A 35 -2.09 7.59 14.52
C ALA A 35 -0.63 7.14 14.70
N ILE A 36 -0.29 5.91 14.30
CA ILE A 36 1.07 5.38 14.39
C ILE A 36 2.01 6.12 13.42
N TYR A 37 1.57 6.30 12.17
CA TYR A 37 2.35 6.96 11.13
C TYR A 37 1.94 8.43 10.93
N TRP A 38 1.56 9.11 12.01
CA TRP A 38 1.06 10.49 11.95
C TRP A 38 2.01 11.49 11.27
N PRO A 39 3.37 11.39 11.37
CA PRO A 39 4.24 12.33 10.66
C PRO A 39 4.14 12.15 9.15
N ALA A 40 4.04 10.90 8.68
CA ALA A 40 3.85 10.59 7.27
C ALA A 40 2.46 11.00 6.78
N ALA A 41 1.42 10.76 7.59
CA ALA A 41 0.05 11.13 7.29
C ALA A 41 -0.14 12.66 7.16
N THR A 42 0.52 13.43 8.02
CA THR A 42 0.47 14.90 8.06
C THR A 42 1.54 15.59 7.21
N LEU A 43 2.33 14.84 6.44
CA LEU A 43 3.44 15.33 5.61
C LEU A 43 4.51 16.09 6.41
N ARG A 44 4.57 15.90 7.73
CA ARG A 44 5.63 16.40 8.62
C ARG A 44 6.87 15.51 8.59
N GLY A 45 6.76 14.32 8.00
CA GLY A 45 7.85 13.41 7.70
C GLY A 45 7.59 12.66 6.40
N VAL A 46 8.66 12.18 5.78
CA VAL A 46 8.62 11.34 4.58
C VAL A 46 9.38 10.06 4.90
N PHE A 47 8.93 8.92 4.39
CA PHE A 47 9.73 7.70 4.48
C PHE A 47 11.01 7.89 3.67
N TYR A 48 12.10 8.17 4.36
CA TYR A 48 13.36 8.59 3.77
C TYR A 48 14.54 7.94 4.50
N VAL A 49 14.57 6.60 4.45
CA VAL A 49 15.56 5.78 5.17
C VAL A 49 16.16 4.78 4.20
N GLY A 50 17.46 4.50 4.35
CA GLY A 50 18.16 3.44 3.62
C GLY A 50 17.98 3.53 2.10
N ASP A 51 17.51 2.44 1.50
CA ASP A 51 17.36 2.31 0.05
C ASP A 51 16.20 3.15 -0.50
N ILE A 52 15.24 3.54 0.35
CA ILE A 52 14.20 4.49 -0.05
C ILE A 52 14.86 5.80 -0.47
N TYR A 53 15.83 6.30 0.31
CA TYR A 53 16.52 7.53 -0.04
C TYR A 53 17.40 7.34 -1.28
N ARG A 54 18.19 6.27 -1.30
CA ARG A 54 19.26 6.10 -2.32
C ARG A 54 18.75 5.66 -3.69
N LEU A 55 17.69 4.85 -3.72
CA LEU A 55 17.19 4.21 -4.95
C LEU A 55 15.70 4.52 -5.15
N GLY A 56 14.89 4.32 -4.12
CA GLY A 56 13.44 4.38 -4.22
C GLY A 56 12.90 5.78 -4.56
N TYR A 57 13.46 6.83 -3.96
CA TYR A 57 13.01 8.21 -4.09
C TYR A 57 13.44 8.82 -5.44
N PRO A 58 14.70 8.70 -5.89
CA PRO A 58 15.08 9.14 -7.24
C PRO A 58 14.29 8.45 -8.35
N ALA A 59 14.08 7.14 -8.25
CA ALA A 59 13.27 6.41 -9.25
C ALA A 59 11.81 6.91 -9.27
N ARG A 60 11.24 7.20 -8.10
CA ARG A 60 9.89 7.76 -7.95
C ARG A 60 9.79 9.22 -8.40
N LEU A 61 10.88 9.98 -8.34
CA LEU A 61 10.94 11.33 -8.91
C LEU A 61 10.83 11.27 -10.44
N VAL A 62 11.64 10.44 -11.10
CA VAL A 62 11.56 10.20 -12.55
C VAL A 62 10.15 9.75 -12.96
N TYR A 63 9.53 8.87 -12.17
CA TYR A 63 8.15 8.45 -12.39
C TYR A 63 7.15 9.60 -12.22
N ALA A 64 7.25 10.37 -11.14
CA ALA A 64 6.35 11.50 -10.88
C ALA A 64 6.39 12.54 -12.01
N GLU A 65 7.58 12.88 -12.50
CA GLU A 65 7.78 13.80 -13.63
C GLU A 65 7.14 13.26 -14.91
N ALA A 66 7.39 11.98 -15.24
CA ALA A 66 6.79 11.35 -16.42
C ALA A 66 5.25 11.36 -16.37
N ILE A 67 4.66 11.00 -15.22
CA ILE A 67 3.21 10.95 -15.05
C ILE A 67 2.58 12.35 -15.05
N ALA A 68 3.26 13.36 -14.50
CA ALA A 68 2.83 14.75 -14.58
C ALA A 68 2.75 15.24 -16.04
N GLU A 69 3.65 14.77 -16.90
CA GLU A 69 3.68 15.03 -18.35
C GLU A 69 2.75 14.12 -19.15
N GLY A 70 2.03 13.20 -18.50
CA GLY A 70 1.10 12.28 -19.18
C GLY A 70 1.80 11.18 -20.00
N ARG A 71 3.07 10.88 -19.71
CA ARG A 71 3.84 9.82 -20.37
C ARG A 71 4.24 8.71 -19.40
N LEU A 72 4.55 7.54 -19.94
CA LEU A 72 5.17 6.47 -19.17
C LEU A 72 6.69 6.69 -19.06
N PRO A 73 7.32 6.35 -17.93
CA PRO A 73 8.77 6.52 -17.73
C PRO A 73 9.55 5.39 -18.44
N LEU A 74 9.50 5.31 -19.77
CA LEU A 74 10.15 4.20 -20.51
C LEU A 74 11.67 4.15 -20.28
N TRP A 75 12.32 5.31 -20.33
CA TRP A 75 13.76 5.48 -20.19
C TRP A 75 14.07 6.75 -19.40
N THR A 76 15.14 6.74 -18.62
CA THR A 76 15.68 7.94 -17.98
C THR A 76 17.15 8.12 -18.31
N PRO A 77 17.59 9.32 -18.73
CA PRO A 77 19.01 9.62 -18.93
C PRO A 77 19.73 9.94 -17.61
N HIS A 78 18.99 10.10 -16.51
CA HIS A 78 19.52 10.61 -15.24
C HIS A 78 20.26 9.57 -14.40
N ALA A 79 20.39 8.33 -14.89
CA ALA A 79 21.07 7.25 -14.21
C ALA A 79 22.12 6.63 -15.14
N VAL A 80 23.40 6.71 -14.75
CA VAL A 80 24.55 6.16 -15.47
C VAL A 80 24.56 6.62 -16.94
N ALA A 81 24.54 5.71 -17.93
CA ALA A 81 24.46 6.01 -19.36
C ALA A 81 23.02 5.92 -19.90
N GLY A 82 22.05 6.05 -18.99
CA GLY A 82 20.63 5.83 -19.21
C GLY A 82 20.13 4.51 -18.61
N TYR A 83 18.85 4.47 -18.28
CA TYR A 83 18.25 3.39 -17.52
C TYR A 83 16.79 3.13 -17.93
N PRO A 84 16.37 1.86 -18.11
CA PRO A 84 15.01 1.52 -18.55
C PRO A 84 14.01 1.58 -17.39
N ALA A 85 13.60 2.79 -17.00
CA ALA A 85 12.82 3.06 -15.79
C ALA A 85 11.48 2.30 -15.69
N LEU A 86 10.80 2.01 -16.80
CA LEU A 86 9.55 1.23 -16.78
C LEU A 86 9.84 -0.27 -16.66
N ALA A 87 10.85 -0.77 -17.38
CA ALA A 87 11.16 -2.20 -17.43
C ALA A 87 11.76 -2.72 -16.11
N GLU A 88 12.36 -1.83 -15.32
CA GLU A 88 12.89 -2.15 -14.00
C GLU A 88 11.78 -2.57 -13.01
N GLY A 89 10.65 -1.85 -13.00
CA GLY A 89 9.44 -2.26 -12.30
C GLY A 89 9.31 -1.88 -10.81
N GLN A 90 10.35 -1.44 -10.10
CA GLN A 90 10.28 -1.12 -8.65
C GLN A 90 9.41 0.10 -8.31
N THR A 91 9.14 0.95 -9.30
CA THR A 91 8.25 2.11 -9.13
C THR A 91 6.77 1.70 -9.15
N GLY A 92 6.44 0.48 -9.59
CA GLY A 92 5.05 0.06 -9.76
C GLY A 92 4.30 1.01 -10.69
N ALA A 93 4.94 1.44 -11.79
CA ALA A 93 4.45 2.53 -12.64
C ALA A 93 3.06 2.26 -13.24
N LEU A 94 2.66 0.99 -13.36
CA LEU A 94 1.36 0.57 -13.87
C LEU A 94 0.37 0.17 -12.76
N TYR A 95 0.76 0.30 -11.48
CA TYR A 95 -0.13 0.03 -10.37
C TYR A 95 -1.17 1.14 -10.24
N PRO A 96 -2.49 0.82 -10.24
CA PRO A 96 -3.54 1.83 -10.28
C PRO A 96 -3.48 2.88 -9.15
N LEU A 97 -3.10 2.48 -7.93
CA LEU A 97 -2.97 3.43 -6.83
C LEU A 97 -1.75 4.34 -6.99
N ASN A 98 -0.64 3.83 -7.52
CA ASN A 98 0.51 4.66 -7.82
C ASN A 98 0.19 5.64 -8.94
N LEU A 99 -0.51 5.21 -10.00
CA LEU A 99 -0.98 6.12 -11.06
C LEU A 99 -1.86 7.23 -10.46
N LEU A 100 -2.82 6.87 -9.61
CA LEU A 100 -3.71 7.82 -8.95
C LEU A 100 -2.94 8.81 -8.07
N PHE A 101 -2.11 8.32 -7.15
CA PHE A 101 -1.41 9.18 -6.19
C PHE A 101 -0.37 10.07 -6.86
N TYR A 102 0.46 9.53 -7.76
CA TYR A 102 1.51 10.32 -8.41
C TYR A 102 0.99 11.29 -9.47
N ARG A 103 -0.22 11.05 -10.00
CA ARG A 103 -0.89 12.00 -10.91
C ARG A 103 -1.52 13.19 -10.20
N LEU A 104 -1.95 13.01 -8.94
CA LEU A 104 -2.75 14.00 -8.21
C LEU A 104 -1.99 14.70 -7.08
N LEU A 105 -0.90 14.11 -6.58
CA LEU A 105 -0.21 14.56 -5.38
C LEU A 105 1.26 14.86 -5.67
N PRO A 106 1.88 15.79 -4.94
CA PRO A 106 3.33 15.98 -4.99
C PRO A 106 4.04 14.72 -4.48
N LEU A 107 5.26 14.49 -4.98
CA LEU A 107 6.05 13.27 -4.73
C LEU A 107 6.08 12.83 -3.24
N PRO A 108 6.35 13.70 -2.25
CA PRO A 108 6.35 13.30 -0.83
C PRO A 108 5.01 12.73 -0.37
N ALA A 109 3.91 13.35 -0.79
CA ALA A 109 2.56 12.92 -0.43
C ALA A 109 2.18 11.63 -1.17
N ALA A 110 2.51 11.54 -2.46
CA ALA A 110 2.27 10.33 -3.26
C ALA A 110 3.00 9.11 -2.68
N LEU A 111 4.26 9.28 -2.25
CA LEU A 111 5.05 8.23 -1.61
C LEU A 111 4.48 7.82 -0.25
N ASN A 112 4.18 8.79 0.63
CA ASN A 112 3.63 8.46 1.93
C ASN A 112 2.27 7.76 1.82
N TYR A 113 1.38 8.27 0.98
CA TYR A 113 0.03 7.72 0.87
C TYR A 113 -0.03 6.41 0.10
N SER A 114 0.90 6.13 -0.83
CA SER A 114 1.01 4.79 -1.43
C SER A 114 1.40 3.73 -0.40
N VAL A 115 2.35 4.04 0.49
CA VAL A 115 2.75 3.16 1.59
C VAL A 115 1.61 2.96 2.59
N LEU A 116 0.96 4.05 3.03
CA LEU A 116 -0.15 3.95 3.98
C LEU A 116 -1.35 3.20 3.37
N ALA A 117 -1.64 3.40 2.09
CA ALA A 117 -2.68 2.65 1.38
C ALA A 117 -2.36 1.15 1.34
N ALA A 118 -1.12 0.76 1.06
CA ALA A 118 -0.70 -0.65 1.08
C ALA A 118 -0.89 -1.29 2.46
N PHE A 119 -0.50 -0.61 3.54
CA PHE A 119 -0.72 -1.07 4.91
C PHE A 119 -2.21 -1.25 5.21
N TRP A 120 -3.02 -0.25 4.85
CA TRP A 120 -4.45 -0.30 5.11
C TRP A 120 -5.16 -1.41 4.31
N ILE A 121 -4.78 -1.61 3.05
CA ILE A 121 -5.29 -2.70 2.19
C ILE A 121 -4.91 -4.05 2.77
N ALA A 122 -3.66 -4.23 3.23
CA ALA A 122 -3.22 -5.43 3.92
C ALA A 122 -4.08 -5.72 5.15
N GLY A 123 -4.30 -4.72 6.02
CA GLY A 123 -5.16 -4.87 7.20
C GLY A 123 -6.61 -5.22 6.85
N CYS A 124 -7.20 -4.52 5.88
CA CYS A 124 -8.56 -4.79 5.41
C CYS A 124 -8.70 -6.19 4.79
N GLY A 125 -7.70 -6.60 4.00
CA GLY A 125 -7.61 -7.92 3.40
C GLY A 125 -7.52 -9.02 4.45
N THR A 126 -6.68 -8.86 5.47
CA THR A 126 -6.58 -9.80 6.59
C THR A 126 -7.88 -9.87 7.39
N PHE A 127 -8.51 -8.73 7.68
CA PHE A 127 -9.81 -8.71 8.36
C PHE A 127 -10.86 -9.50 7.56
N ALA A 128 -10.99 -9.22 6.26
CA ALA A 128 -11.90 -9.92 5.37
C ALA A 128 -11.59 -11.43 5.32
N TYR A 129 -10.33 -11.80 5.15
CA TYR A 129 -9.88 -13.18 5.12
C TYR A 129 -10.26 -13.93 6.40
N VAL A 130 -9.93 -13.40 7.58
CA VAL A 130 -10.25 -14.05 8.86
C VAL A 130 -11.76 -14.13 9.09
N ARG A 131 -12.53 -13.14 8.64
CA ARG A 131 -13.99 -13.19 8.64
C ARG A 131 -14.54 -14.30 7.73
N SER A 132 -13.91 -14.54 6.58
CA SER A 132 -14.30 -15.62 5.66
C SER A 132 -14.10 -17.03 6.25
N LEU A 133 -13.15 -17.17 7.19
CA LEU A 133 -12.92 -18.39 7.97
C LEU A 133 -14.00 -18.64 9.03
N GLY A 134 -14.87 -17.66 9.30
CA GLY A 134 -15.96 -17.79 10.28
C GLY A 134 -15.59 -17.33 11.70
N LEU A 135 -14.38 -16.78 11.90
CA LEU A 135 -13.94 -16.29 13.21
C LEU A 135 -14.62 -14.97 13.61
N ARG A 136 -14.83 -14.76 14.92
CA ARG A 136 -15.47 -13.54 15.47
C ARG A 136 -14.73 -12.25 15.08
N ARG A 137 -15.47 -11.14 15.01
CA ARG A 137 -14.95 -9.82 14.59
C ARG A 137 -13.73 -9.36 15.39
N ALA A 138 -13.74 -9.56 16.71
CA ALA A 138 -12.60 -9.20 17.56
C ALA A 138 -11.32 -9.95 17.18
N ALA A 139 -11.42 -11.26 16.87
CA ALA A 139 -10.29 -12.05 16.41
C ALA A 139 -9.81 -11.60 15.03
N ALA A 140 -10.74 -11.29 14.12
CA ALA A 140 -10.40 -10.76 12.80
C ALA A 140 -9.72 -9.38 12.86
N PHE A 141 -10.20 -8.49 13.75
CA PHE A 141 -9.62 -7.17 13.96
C PHE A 141 -8.21 -7.27 14.56
N LEU A 142 -8.02 -8.11 15.58
CA LEU A 142 -6.70 -8.35 16.16
C LEU A 142 -5.72 -8.91 15.12
N ALA A 143 -6.14 -9.91 14.33
CA ALA A 143 -5.31 -10.46 13.26
C ALA A 143 -4.96 -9.41 12.20
N ALA A 144 -5.90 -8.54 11.84
CA ALA A 144 -5.66 -7.43 10.92
C ALA A 144 -4.63 -6.44 11.48
N CYS A 145 -4.73 -6.04 12.75
CA CYS A 145 -3.74 -5.19 13.40
C CYS A 145 -2.36 -5.85 13.41
N VAL A 146 -2.28 -7.12 13.80
CA VAL A 146 -1.02 -7.87 13.86
C VAL A 146 -0.37 -8.02 12.49
N PHE A 147 -1.15 -8.27 11.44
CA PHE A 147 -0.60 -8.37 10.09
C PHE A 147 -0.18 -7.00 9.53
N MET A 148 -1.06 -6.00 9.66
CA MET A 148 -0.83 -4.64 9.15
C MET A 148 0.37 -3.96 9.81
N LEU A 149 0.58 -4.17 11.11
CA LEU A 149 1.58 -3.46 11.92
C LEU A 149 2.71 -4.38 12.42
N GLY A 150 2.62 -5.69 12.15
CA GLY A 150 3.64 -6.65 12.53
C GLY A 150 4.92 -6.46 11.74
N GLY A 151 6.06 -6.89 12.29
CA GLY A 151 7.40 -6.55 11.80
C GLY A 151 7.69 -6.78 10.32
N PHE A 152 6.96 -7.68 9.65
CA PHE A 152 7.04 -7.86 8.21
C PHE A 152 6.76 -6.57 7.43
N MET A 153 5.68 -5.85 7.76
CA MET A 153 5.28 -4.66 7.00
C MET A 153 6.25 -3.48 7.23
N PRO A 154 6.56 -3.05 8.47
CA PRO A 154 7.56 -2.00 8.71
C PRO A 154 8.97 -2.40 8.26
N GLY A 155 9.35 -3.69 8.39
CA GLY A 155 10.65 -4.19 7.97
C GLY A 155 10.90 -4.03 6.47
N HIS A 156 9.83 -4.11 5.67
CA HIS A 156 9.89 -3.90 4.22
C HIS A 156 9.68 -2.44 3.79
N LEU A 157 9.63 -1.47 4.71
CA LEU A 157 9.58 -0.05 4.31
C LEU A 157 10.77 0.33 3.43
N ASN A 158 11.96 -0.24 3.69
CA ASN A 158 13.14 -0.03 2.84
C ASN A 158 13.00 -0.61 1.42
N HIS A 159 12.04 -1.52 1.21
CA HIS A 159 11.83 -2.27 -0.02
C HIS A 159 10.43 -1.92 -0.55
N LEU A 160 10.23 -0.65 -0.93
CA LEU A 160 8.91 -0.13 -1.30
C LEU A 160 8.22 -0.94 -2.41
N ASN A 161 9.00 -1.58 -3.26
CA ASN A 161 8.51 -2.48 -4.31
C ASN A 161 7.84 -3.76 -3.79
N MET A 162 8.07 -4.16 -2.54
CA MET A 162 7.37 -5.29 -1.91
C MET A 162 6.05 -4.88 -1.25
N LEU A 163 5.86 -3.57 -1.01
CA LEU A 163 4.68 -3.02 -0.34
C LEU A 163 3.70 -2.36 -1.31
N ALA A 164 4.21 -1.57 -2.25
CA ALA A 164 3.44 -0.68 -3.11
C ALA A 164 4.00 -0.66 -4.55
N ALA A 165 3.97 -1.83 -5.21
CA ALA A 165 4.34 -2.03 -6.62
C ALA A 165 3.19 -2.54 -7.47
#